data_AF-A0A2S0KR18-F1
#
_entry.id   AF-A0A2S0KR18-F1
#
_cell.length_a   1.000
_cell.length_b   1.000
_cell.length_c   1.000
_cell.angle_alpha   90.00
_cell.angle_beta   90.00
_cell.angle_gamma   90.00
#
_symmetry.space_group_name_H-M   'P 1'
#
loop_
_entity.id
_entity.type
_entity.pdbx_description
1 polymer ?
#
loop_
_entity_poly.entity_id
_entity_poly.type
_entity_poly.pdbx_seq_one_letter_code
_entity_poly.pdbx_strand_id
1 'polypeptide(L)'
;MDIDYKKSIICYAITSFFWIICWTIVLAQNGVMGIGKGTVFFLIAVLVGIPCGVIGGIIGNIIRTAAHPDMIITSNGVWGLLFQKIFWKIGPQAIGILFGAAIPFMILSKLFGFAE
;
A
#
# COMPACT_ATOMS: atom_id res chain seq x y z
N MET A 1 -12.28 17.04 10.86
CA MET A 1 -11.35 16.26 10.00
C MET A 1 -10.06 17.05 9.94
N ASP A 2 -9.10 16.69 10.78
CA ASP A 2 -7.91 17.50 11.02
C ASP A 2 -6.99 17.57 9.80
N ILE A 3 -6.23 18.66 9.68
CA ILE A 3 -5.33 18.93 8.56
C ILE A 3 -4.32 17.77 8.38
N ASP A 4 -3.91 17.15 9.47
CA ASP A 4 -2.96 16.02 9.46
C ASP A 4 -3.56 14.72 8.89
N TYR A 5 -4.88 14.53 9.01
CA TYR A 5 -5.57 13.40 8.40
C TYR A 5 -5.63 13.54 6.87
N LYS A 6 -5.90 14.75 6.37
CA LYS A 6 -5.91 15.04 4.92
C LYS A 6 -4.53 14.82 4.30
N LYS A 7 -3.46 15.29 4.97
CA LYS A 7 -2.08 15.05 4.54
C LYS A 7 -1.77 13.56 4.48
N SER A 8 -2.22 12.79 5.48
CA SER A 8 -2.01 11.34 5.53
C SER A 8 -2.69 10.60 4.38
N ILE A 9 -3.93 10.96 4.02
CA ILE A 9 -4.63 10.38 2.85
C ILE A 9 -3.86 10.64 1.56
N ILE A 10 -3.35 11.86 1.36
CA ILE A 10 -2.56 12.20 0.17
C ILE A 10 -1.30 11.33 0.11
N CYS A 11 -0.61 11.14 1.24
CA CYS A 11 0.54 10.23 1.31
C CYS A 11 0.16 8.79 0.97
N TYR A 12 -1.01 8.30 1.41
CA TYR A 12 -1.48 6.95 1.08
C TYR A 12 -1.79 6.80 -0.41
N ALA A 13 -2.38 7.82 -1.04
CA ALA A 13 -2.64 7.83 -2.47
C ALA A 13 -1.34 7.81 -3.29
N ILE A 14 -0.36 8.65 -2.93
CA ILE A 14 0.94 8.72 -3.61
C ILE A 14 1.70 7.39 -3.49
N THR A 15 1.73 6.81 -2.29
CA THR A 15 2.41 5.52 -2.05
C THR A 15 1.72 4.37 -2.80
N SER A 16 0.40 4.35 -2.84
CA SER A 16 -0.37 3.36 -3.63
C SER A 16 -0.07 3.47 -5.12
N PHE A 17 -0.03 4.70 -5.65
CA PHE A 17 0.28 4.95 -7.05
C PHE A 17 1.70 4.48 -7.42
N PHE A 18 2.68 4.75 -6.56
CA PHE A 18 4.04 4.26 -6.74
C PHE A 18 4.10 2.73 -6.82
N TRP A 19 3.41 2.02 -5.93
CA TRP A 19 3.33 0.56 -5.95
C TRP A 19 2.72 0.01 -7.24
N ILE A 20 1.65 0.63 -7.75
CA ILE A 20 1.00 0.23 -9.00
C ILE A 20 1.96 0.39 -10.19
N ILE A 21 2.70 1.50 -10.26
CA ILE A 21 3.71 1.71 -11.29
C ILE A 21 4.79 0.62 -11.22
N CYS A 22 5.35 0.38 -10.04
CA CYS A 22 6.39 -0.64 -9.84
C CYS A 22 5.92 -2.03 -10.31
N TRP A 23 4.74 -2.48 -9.90
CA TRP A 23 4.24 -3.78 -10.34
C TRP A 23 3.91 -3.83 -11.82
N THR A 24 3.42 -2.73 -12.41
CA THR A 24 3.17 -2.67 -13.85
C THR A 24 4.47 -2.80 -14.65
N ILE A 25 5.56 -2.17 -14.18
CA ILE A 25 6.89 -2.32 -14.79
C ILE A 25 7.38 -3.77 -14.69
N VAL A 26 7.26 -4.40 -13.52
CA VAL A 26 7.63 -5.82 -13.32
C VAL A 26 6.82 -6.72 -14.26
N LEU A 27 5.52 -6.46 -14.40
CA LEU A 27 4.66 -7.24 -15.30
C LEU A 27 4.99 -7.02 -16.78
N ALA A 28 5.41 -5.80 -17.17
CA ALA A 28 5.87 -5.49 -18.51
C ALA A 28 7.19 -6.19 -18.87
N GLN A 29 8.09 -6.38 -17.89
CA GLN A 29 9.35 -7.11 -18.08
C GLN A 29 9.13 -8.59 -18.40
N ASN A 30 8.00 -9.19 -18.00
CA ASN A 30 7.66 -10.57 -18.31
C ASN A 30 7.21 -10.77 -19.79
N GLY A 31 7.15 -9.72 -20.60
CA GLY A 31 6.85 -9.82 -22.05
C GLY A 31 5.38 -10.14 -22.38
N VAL A 32 4.53 -10.37 -21.38
CA VAL A 32 3.10 -10.69 -21.51
C VAL A 32 2.24 -9.48 -21.87
N MET A 33 2.74 -8.26 -21.65
CA MET A 33 1.95 -7.04 -21.73
C MET A 33 2.22 -6.28 -23.04
N GLY A 34 1.35 -6.48 -24.05
CA GLY A 34 1.36 -5.65 -25.26
C GLY A 34 0.91 -4.20 -24.99
N ILE A 35 1.40 -3.23 -25.77
CA ILE A 35 1.19 -1.77 -25.55
C ILE A 35 -0.30 -1.41 -25.33
N GLY A 36 -1.19 -1.94 -26.19
CA GLY A 36 -2.63 -1.66 -26.11
C GLY A 36 -3.28 -2.19 -24.82
N LYS A 37 -3.10 -3.49 -24.53
CA LYS A 37 -3.66 -4.11 -23.32
C LYS A 37 -3.03 -3.54 -22.04
N GLY A 38 -1.73 -3.22 -22.07
CA GLY A 38 -1.00 -2.65 -20.94
C GLY A 38 -1.48 -1.25 -20.56
N THR A 39 -1.79 -0.41 -21.54
CA THR A 39 -2.29 0.95 -21.28
C THR A 39 -3.66 0.91 -20.61
N VAL A 40 -4.57 0.07 -21.12
CA VAL A 40 -5.92 -0.10 -20.54
C VAL A 40 -5.82 -0.70 -19.14
N PHE A 41 -4.97 -1.71 -18.95
CA PHE A 41 -4.73 -2.30 -17.64
C PHE A 41 -4.22 -1.28 -16.63
N PHE A 42 -3.23 -0.45 -17.01
CA PHE A 42 -2.68 0.57 -16.13
C PHE A 42 -3.75 1.57 -15.66
N LEU A 43 -4.60 2.05 -16.58
CA LEU A 43 -5.67 2.99 -16.24
C LEU A 43 -6.67 2.39 -15.23
N ILE A 44 -7.07 1.13 -15.45
CA ILE A 44 -8.00 0.43 -14.54
C ILE A 44 -7.30 0.13 -13.20
N ALA A 45 -6.04 -0.29 -13.22
CA ALA A 45 -5.25 -0.56 -12.04
C ALA A 45 -5.06 0.69 -11.18
N VAL A 46 -4.86 1.85 -11.79
CA VAL A 46 -4.79 3.15 -11.09
C VAL A 46 -6.15 3.52 -10.50
N LEU A 47 -7.22 3.36 -11.28
CA LEU A 47 -8.59 3.74 -10.89
C LEU A 47 -9.12 2.90 -9.71
N VAL A 48 -8.77 1.61 -9.66
CA VAL A 48 -9.21 0.70 -8.58
C VAL A 48 -8.16 0.60 -7.47
N GLY A 49 -6.88 0.52 -7.82
CA GLY A 49 -5.80 0.28 -6.88
C GLY A 49 -5.52 1.46 -5.95
N ILE A 50 -5.62 2.71 -6.42
CA ILE A 50 -5.40 3.88 -5.54
C ILE A 50 -6.49 3.95 -4.45
N PRO A 51 -7.80 3.92 -4.75
CA PRO A 51 -8.83 3.93 -3.71
C PRO A 51 -8.70 2.76 -2.72
N CYS A 52 -8.45 1.55 -3.21
CA CYS A 52 -8.26 0.38 -2.34
C CYS A 52 -7.00 0.50 -1.46
N GLY A 53 -5.89 1.02 -1.99
CA GLY A 53 -4.69 1.29 -1.21
C GLY A 53 -4.89 2.38 -0.15
N VAL A 54 -5.65 3.44 -0.47
CA VAL A 54 -6.04 4.47 0.51
C VAL A 54 -6.91 3.89 1.61
N ILE A 55 -7.91 3.07 1.27
CA ILE A 55 -8.75 2.35 2.26
C ILE A 55 -7.87 1.47 3.16
N GLY A 56 -6.93 0.74 2.57
CA GLY A 56 -5.94 -0.06 3.31
C GLY A 56 -5.11 0.78 4.28
N GLY A 57 -4.63 1.96 3.85
CA GLY A 57 -3.91 2.90 4.71
C GLY A 57 -4.76 3.46 5.86
N ILE A 58 -6.03 3.74 5.60
CA ILE A 58 -7.00 4.17 6.63
C ILE A 58 -7.20 3.05 7.66
N ILE A 59 -7.43 1.81 7.20
CA ILE A 59 -7.59 0.64 8.09
C ILE A 59 -6.32 0.45 8.92
N GLY A 60 -5.14 0.50 8.31
CA GLY A 60 -3.87 0.42 9.03
C GLY A 60 -3.72 1.53 10.08
N ASN A 61 -4.18 2.74 9.79
CA ASN A 61 -4.13 3.83 10.76
C ASN A 61 -5.12 3.65 11.92
N ILE A 62 -6.28 3.04 11.66
CA ILE A 62 -7.24 2.65 12.69
C ILE A 62 -6.61 1.59 13.58
N ILE A 63 -6.00 0.54 13.01
CA ILE A 63 -5.31 -0.52 13.76
C ILE A 63 -4.20 0.07 14.61
N ARG A 64 -3.38 0.96 14.06
CA ARG A 64 -2.36 1.67 14.83
C ARG A 64 -2.98 2.39 16.02
N THR A 65 -4.03 3.16 15.81
CA THR A 65 -4.63 3.96 16.89
C THR A 65 -5.31 3.08 17.94
N ALA A 66 -5.84 1.92 17.55
CA ALA A 66 -6.50 0.98 18.46
C ALA A 66 -5.52 0.09 19.24
N ALA A 67 -4.40 -0.30 18.64
CA ALA A 67 -3.47 -1.29 19.20
C ALA A 67 -2.15 -0.70 19.71
N HIS A 68 -1.86 0.57 19.43
CA HIS A 68 -0.63 1.19 19.91
C HIS A 68 -0.60 1.24 21.44
N PRO A 69 0.39 0.60 22.09
CA PRO A 69 0.46 0.57 23.54
C PRO A 69 0.90 1.92 24.12
N ASP A 70 0.31 2.31 25.25
CA ASP A 70 0.66 3.55 25.96
C ASP A 70 2.05 3.52 26.60
N MET A 71 2.50 2.32 27.00
CA MET A 71 3.85 2.09 27.53
C MET A 71 4.56 1.01 26.72
N ILE A 72 5.72 1.36 26.20
CA ILE A 72 6.62 0.46 25.48
C ILE A 72 7.78 0.09 26.40
N ILE A 73 7.71 -1.10 27.00
CA ILE A 73 8.77 -1.65 27.86
C ILE A 73 9.65 -2.56 26.99
N THR A 74 10.90 -2.17 26.75
CA THR A 74 11.84 -2.96 25.94
C THR A 74 12.96 -3.53 26.79
N SER A 75 13.12 -4.86 26.78
CA SER A 75 14.27 -5.55 27.40
C SER A 75 15.53 -5.51 26.53
N ASN A 76 15.42 -5.10 25.26
CA ASN A 76 16.48 -5.18 24.25
C ASN A 76 17.28 -3.87 24.04
N GLY A 77 17.28 -2.95 25.01
CA GLY A 77 18.01 -1.68 24.93
C GLY A 77 17.46 -0.69 23.89
N VAL A 78 18.26 0.31 23.51
CA VAL A 78 17.85 1.47 22.69
C VAL A 78 17.33 1.08 21.30
N TRP A 79 17.90 0.04 20.68
CA TRP A 79 17.50 -0.42 19.35
C TRP A 79 16.09 -1.02 19.34
N GLY A 80 15.70 -1.78 20.37
CA GLY A 80 14.34 -2.32 20.49
C GLY A 80 13.29 -1.20 20.57
N LEU A 81 13.59 -0.15 21.33
CA LEU A 81 12.72 1.02 21.46
C LEU A 81 12.54 1.75 20.12
N LEU A 82 13.64 1.91 19.37
CA LEU A 82 13.62 2.57 18.06
C LEU A 82 12.78 1.80 17.04
N PHE A 83 12.98 0.49 16.92
CA PHE A 83 12.19 -0.35 16.00
C PHE A 83 10.72 -0.33 16.34
N GLN A 84 10.37 -0.39 17.63
CA GLN A 84 8.97 -0.38 18.05
C GLN A 84 8.31 0.96 17.75
N LYS A 85 9.00 2.09 17.97
CA LYS A 85 8.52 3.41 17.57
C LYS A 85 8.32 3.53 16.06
N ILE A 86 9.25 3.02 15.25
CA ILE A 86 9.15 3.07 13.78
C ILE A 86 8.02 2.15 13.28
N PHE A 87 7.93 0.94 13.81
CA PHE A 87 6.89 -0.03 13.49
C PHE A 87 5.51 0.57 13.73
N TRP A 88 5.28 1.16 14.89
CA TRP A 88 3.99 1.77 15.17
C TRP A 88 3.75 3.06 14.40
N LYS A 89 4.79 3.77 13.97
CA LYS A 89 4.62 4.98 13.17
C LYS A 89 4.13 4.68 11.75
N ILE A 90 4.62 3.60 11.13
CA ILE A 90 4.44 3.35 9.68
C ILE A 90 3.92 1.94 9.36
N GLY A 91 4.19 0.95 10.21
CA GLY A 91 4.00 -0.48 9.93
C GLY A 91 2.57 -0.85 9.54
N PRO A 92 1.57 -0.68 10.42
CA PRO A 92 0.19 -1.03 10.10
C PRO A 92 -0.35 -0.35 8.83
N GLN A 93 -0.02 0.93 8.63
CA GLN A 93 -0.43 1.68 7.44
C GLN A 93 0.26 1.18 6.17
N ALA A 94 1.57 0.94 6.21
CA ALA A 94 2.32 0.43 5.07
C ALA A 94 1.83 -0.95 4.65
N ILE A 95 1.56 -1.84 5.62
CA ILE A 95 0.98 -3.16 5.36
C ILE A 95 -0.41 -3.03 4.75
N GLY A 96 -1.26 -2.16 5.31
CA GLY A 96 -2.60 -1.91 4.78
C GLY A 96 -2.58 -1.39 3.34
N ILE A 97 -1.71 -0.44 3.02
CA ILE A 97 -1.54 0.10 1.66
C ILE A 97 -1.04 -0.99 0.71
N LEU A 98 -0.05 -1.78 1.14
CA LEU A 98 0.53 -2.84 0.33
C LEU A 98 -0.54 -3.86 -0.08
N PHE A 99 -1.30 -4.40 0.87
CA PHE A 99 -2.37 -5.36 0.55
C PHE A 99 -3.55 -4.70 -0.18
N GLY A 100 -3.91 -3.48 0.21
CA GLY A 100 -4.99 -2.71 -0.42
C GLY A 100 -4.72 -2.44 -1.91
N ALA A 101 -3.47 -2.20 -2.30
CA ALA A 101 -3.09 -2.03 -3.70
C ALA A 101 -2.77 -3.37 -4.40
N ALA A 102 -2.17 -4.34 -3.69
CA ALA A 102 -1.74 -5.62 -4.27
C ALA A 102 -2.92 -6.48 -4.73
N ILE A 103 -3.94 -6.64 -3.88
CA ILE A 103 -5.07 -7.53 -4.14
C ILE A 103 -5.80 -7.15 -5.45
N PRO A 104 -6.27 -5.90 -5.64
CA PRO A 104 -6.93 -5.53 -6.90
C PRO A 104 -5.98 -5.63 -8.09
N PHE A 105 -4.69 -5.28 -7.92
CA PHE A 105 -3.70 -5.44 -8.99
C PHE A 105 -3.56 -6.90 -9.44
N MET A 106 -3.47 -7.84 -8.50
CA MET A 106 -3.38 -9.28 -8.79
C MET A 106 -4.66 -9.83 -9.43
N ILE A 107 -5.82 -9.36 -8.99
CA ILE A 107 -7.10 -9.77 -9.60
C ILE A 107 -7.17 -9.26 -11.04
N LEU A 108 -6.80 -8.00 -11.27
CA LEU A 108 -6.78 -7.41 -12.61
C LEU A 108 -5.75 -8.10 -13.51
N SER A 109 -4.56 -8.45 -13.00
CA SER A 109 -3.54 -9.10 -13.82
C SER A 109 -3.99 -10.48 -14.30
N LYS A 110 -4.71 -11.24 -13.46
CA LYS A 110 -5.35 -12.49 -13.85
C LYS A 110 -6.50 -12.28 -14.83
N LEU A 111 -7.36 -11.29 -14.61
CA LEU A 111 -8.49 -10.98 -15.49
C LEU A 111 -8.03 -10.63 -16.92
N PHE A 112 -6.92 -9.93 -17.05
CA PHE A 112 -6.32 -9.56 -18.33
C PHE A 112 -5.43 -10.66 -18.95
N GLY A 113 -5.23 -11.78 -18.25
CA GLY A 113 -4.42 -12.91 -18.70
C GLY A 113 -2.91 -12.64 -18.69
N PHE A 114 -2.43 -11.74 -17.82
CA PHE A 114 -1.01 -11.46 -17.66
C PHE A 114 -0.33 -12.32 -16.58
N ALA A 115 -1.11 -12.94 -15.70
CA ALA A 115 -0.64 -13.84 -14.66
C ALA A 115 -1.43 -15.15 -14.75
N GLU A 116 -0.71 -16.28 -14.85
CA GLU A 116 -1.25 -17.64 -14.77
C GLU A 116 -1.62 -18.02 -13.32
#